data_AF-A0A7U8C5C6-F1
#
_entry.id   AF-A0A7U8C5C6-F1
#
_cell.length_a   1.000
_cell.length_b   1.000
_cell.length_c   1.000
_cell.angle_alpha   90.00
_cell.angle_beta   90.00
_cell.angle_gamma   90.00
#
_symmetry.space_group_name_H-M   'P 1'
#
loop_
_entity.id
_entity.type
_entity.pdbx_description
1 polymer ?
#
loop_
_entity_poly.entity_id
_entity_poly.type
_entity_poly.pdbx_seq_one_letter_code
_entity_poly.pdbx_strand_id
1 'polypeptide(L)' 'MKLLKLLETAQKYLDDEKLQADERKKCLKDIQQKLKKKKKQLKEKVAAESEENELKRLKKNLDIVTAQRKKVIAALKELQ' A
#
# COMPACT_ATOMS: atom_id res chain seq x y z
N MET A 1 -42.90 0.58 12.31
CA MET A 1 -41.90 -0.52 12.36
C MET A 1 -41.02 -0.69 11.12
N LYS A 2 -41.48 -0.39 9.90
CA LYS A 2 -40.64 -0.58 8.68
C LYS A 2 -39.40 0.33 8.64
N LEU A 3 -39.52 1.59 9.06
CA LEU A 3 -38.43 2.57 9.04
C LEU A 3 -37.26 2.22 9.97
N LEU A 4 -37.55 1.75 11.20
CA LEU A 4 -36.53 1.30 12.16
C LEU A 4 -35.69 0.16 11.59
N LYS A 5 -36.33 -0.85 10.98
CA LYS A 5 -35.62 -1.96 10.32
C LYS A 5 -34.74 -1.49 9.15
N LEU A 6 -35.22 -0.54 8.35
CA LEU A 6 -34.43 0.06 7.27
C LEU A 6 -33.20 0.81 7.79
N LEU A 7 -33.33 1.55 8.90
CA LEU A 7 -32.21 2.24 9.55
C LEU A 7 -31.20 1.24 10.12
N GLU A 8 -31.65 0.17 10.77
CA GLU A 8 -30.78 -0.90 11.27
C GLU A 8 -30.01 -1.59 10.14
N THR A 9 -30.66 -1.86 9.00
CA THR A 9 -30.01 -2.42 7.81
C THR A 9 -28.99 -1.45 7.23
N ALA A 10 -29.33 -0.17 7.08
CA ALA A 10 -28.41 0.85 6.59
C ALA A 10 -27.19 1.00 7.50
N GLN A 11 -27.39 0.99 8.83
CA GLN A 11 -26.30 1.06 9.80
C GLN A 11 -25.35 -0.14 9.67
N LYS A 12 -25.88 -1.36 9.51
CA LYS A 12 -25.06 -2.55 9.28
C LYS A 12 -24.22 -2.45 8.01
N TYR A 13 -24.81 -1.97 6.91
CA TYR A 13 -24.06 -1.76 5.66
C TYR A 13 -22.91 -0.75 5.85
N LEU A 14 -23.16 0.37 6.54
CA LEU A 14 -22.14 1.37 6.83
C LEU A 14 -21.01 0.80 7.73
N ASP A 15 -21.37 -0.01 8.72
CA ASP A 15 -20.40 -0.65 9.62
C ASP A 15 -19.53 -1.68 8.87
N ASP A 16 -20.14 -2.48 7.99
CA ASP A 16 -19.42 -3.46 7.15
C ASP A 16 -18.47 -2.77 6.17
N GLU A 17 -18.90 -1.68 5.52
CA GLU A 17 -18.03 -0.89 4.64
C GLU A 17 -16.85 -0.27 5.41
N LYS A 18 -17.10 0.23 6.62
CA LYS A 18 -16.06 0.76 7.50
C LYS A 18 -15.05 -0.31 7.90
N LEU A 19 -15.53 -1.51 8.26
CA LEU A 19 -14.66 -2.64 8.58
C LEU A 19 -13.75 -3.00 7.39
N GLN A 20 -14.33 -3.08 6.19
CA GLN A 20 -13.56 -3.35 4.96
C GLN A 20 -12.53 -2.24 4.67
N ALA A 21 -12.87 -0.97 4.90
CA ALA A 21 -11.93 0.14 4.74
C ALA A 21 -10.74 0.04 5.71
N ASP A 22 -11.00 -0.34 6.97
CA ASP A 22 -9.96 -0.54 7.98
C ASP A 22 -9.03 -1.71 7.63
N GLU A 23 -9.57 -2.83 7.13
CA GLU A 23 -8.78 -3.97 6.65
C GLU A 23 -7.91 -3.60 5.45
N ARG A 24 -8.47 -2.89 4.46
CA ARG A 24 -7.71 -2.37 3.30
C ARG A 24 -6.58 -1.46 3.76
N LYS A 25 -6.84 -0.58 4.74
CA LYS A 25 -5.84 0.33 5.31
C LYS A 25 -4.73 -0.42 6.03
N LYS A 26 -5.03 -1.46 6.80
CA LYS A 26 -4.02 -2.34 7.42
C LYS A 26 -3.14 -3.00 6.35
N CYS A 27 -3.75 -3.62 5.34
CA CYS A 27 -3.03 -4.26 4.24
C CYS A 27 -2.11 -3.28 3.50
N LEU A 28 -2.59 -2.08 3.16
CA LEU A 28 -1.80 -1.06 2.48
C LEU A 28 -0.64 -0.55 3.35
N LYS A 29 -0.82 -0.41 4.67
CA LYS A 29 0.28 -0.07 5.60
C LYS A 29 1.36 -1.16 5.60
N ASP A 30 0.98 -2.43 5.61
CA ASP A 30 1.93 -3.55 5.56
C ASP A 30 2.71 -3.56 4.23
N ILE A 31 2.01 -3.37 3.11
CA ILE A 31 2.66 -3.23 1.79
C ILE A 31 3.61 -2.03 1.80
N GLN A 32 3.21 -0.89 2.36
CA GLN A 32 4.05 0.30 2.46
C GLN A 32 5.34 0.03 3.23
N GLN A 33 5.26 -0.70 4.36
CA GLN A 33 6.43 -1.10 5.14
C GLN A 33 7.35 -2.05 4.36
N LYS A 34 6.79 -3.06 3.69
CA LYS A 34 7.54 -3.99 2.84
C LYS A 34 8.28 -3.26 1.71
N LEU A 35 7.61 -2.32 1.03
CA LEU A 35 8.20 -1.49 -0.02
C LEU A 35 9.31 -0.57 0.53
N LYS A 36 9.16 -0.03 1.74
CA LYS A 36 10.20 0.77 2.40
C LYS A 36 11.45 -0.06 2.67
N LYS A 37 11.29 -1.27 3.21
CA LYS A 37 12.41 -2.22 3.44
C LYS A 37 13.09 -2.61 2.13
N LYS A 38 12.32 -3.00 1.12
CA LYS A 38 12.84 -3.38 -0.20
C LYS A 38 13.59 -2.23 -0.89
N LYS A 39 13.09 -1.00 -0.77
CA LYS A 39 13.79 0.19 -1.28
C LYS A 39 15.14 0.40 -0.61
N LYS A 40 15.23 0.24 0.71
CA LYS A 40 16.49 0.36 1.46
C LYS A 40 17.50 -0.69 0.99
N GLN A 41 17.08 -1.96 0.92
CA GLN A 41 17.93 -3.05 0.44
C GLN A 41 18.41 -2.83 -1.00
N LEU A 42 17.55 -2.37 -1.90
CA LEU A 42 17.95 -2.05 -3.28
C LEU A 42 18.97 -0.91 -3.34
N LYS A 43 18.85 0.12 -2.50
CA LYS A 43 19.86 1.19 -2.41
C LYS A 43 21.22 0.67 -1.96
N GLU A 44 21.24 -0.17 -0.94
CA GLU A 44 22.46 -0.80 -0.44
C GLU A 44 23.11 -1.67 -1.51
N LYS A 45 22.32 -2.47 -2.24
CA LYS A 45 22.81 -3.27 -3.37
C LYS A 45 23.37 -2.40 -4.50
N VAL A 46 22.68 -1.32 -4.89
CA VAL A 46 23.19 -0.39 -5.91
C VAL A 46 24.51 0.24 -5.49
N ALA A 47 24.71 0.53 -4.20
CA ALA A 47 25.93 1.14 -3.70
C ALA A 47 27.12 0.17 -3.64
N ALA A 48 26.86 -1.14 -3.51
CA ALA A 48 27.87 -2.19 -3.47
C ALA A 48 28.13 -2.83 -4.86
N GLU A 49 27.25 -2.61 -5.84
CA GLU A 49 27.35 -3.23 -7.16
C GLU A 49 28.36 -2.49 -8.04
N SER A 50 29.22 -3.25 -8.71
CA SER A 50 30.28 -2.74 -9.59
C SER A 50 30.01 -3.11 -11.06
N GLU A 51 29.19 -4.13 -11.30
CA GLU A 51 28.84 -4.58 -12.64
C GLU A 51 27.73 -3.70 -13.25
N GLU A 52 27.99 -3.14 -14.43
CA GLU A 52 27.13 -2.10 -15.00
C GLU A 52 25.73 -2.61 -15.37
N ASN A 53 25.60 -3.86 -15.82
CA ASN A 53 24.31 -4.43 -16.20
C ASN A 53 23.43 -4.70 -14.98
N GLU A 54 23.99 -5.27 -13.92
CA GLU A 54 23.33 -5.47 -12.64
C GLU A 54 22.97 -4.13 -11.99
N LEU A 55 23.85 -3.13 -12.07
CA LEU A 55 23.56 -1.78 -11.58
C LEU A 55 22.38 -1.14 -12.33
N LYS A 56 22.29 -1.31 -13.66
CA LYS A 56 21.12 -0.90 -14.47
C LYS A 56 19.85 -1.65 -14.05
N ARG A 57 19.93 -2.97 -13.81
CA ARG A 57 18.79 -3.79 -13.34
C ARG A 57 18.31 -3.36 -11.96
N LEU A 58 19.22 -3.14 -11.02
CA LEU A 58 18.93 -2.70 -9.66
C LEU A 58 18.31 -1.30 -9.64
N LYS A 59 18.78 -0.36 -10.48
CA LYS A 59 18.16 0.97 -10.65
C LYS A 59 16.72 0.87 -11.16
N LYS A 60 16.47 0.08 -12.21
CA LYS A 60 15.10 -0.17 -12.71
C LYS A 60 14.18 -0.74 -11.62
N ASN A 61 14.68 -1.70 -10.85
CA ASN A 61 13.93 -2.27 -9.72
C ASN A 61 13.62 -1.23 -8.64
N LEU A 62 14.56 -0.31 -8.37
CA LEU A 62 14.38 0.77 -7.40
C LEU A 62 13.33 1.79 -7.87
N ASP A 63 13.26 2.06 -9.17
CA ASP A 63 12.23 2.91 -9.77
C ASP A 63 10.84 2.28 -9.67
N ILE A 64 10.72 0.99 -9.99
CA ILE A 64 9.48 0.22 -9.83
C ILE A 64 8.99 0.28 -8.38
N VAL A 65 9.86 -0.02 -7.41
CA VAL A 65 9.51 0.03 -5.98
C VAL A 65 9.12 1.43 -5.55
N THR A 66 9.76 2.47 -6.10
CA THR A 66 9.41 3.86 -5.82
C THR A 66 8.05 4.24 -6.39
N ALA A 67 7.73 3.82 -7.62
CA ALA A 67 6.42 4.02 -8.25
C ALA A 67 5.31 3.28 -7.48
N GLN A 68 5.53 2.02 -7.11
CA GLN A 68 4.60 1.23 -6.29
C GLN A 68 4.35 1.92 -4.94
N ARG A 69 5.40 2.44 -4.29
CA ARG A 69 5.25 3.14 -3.01
C ARG A 69 4.43 4.43 -3.16
N LYS A 70 4.61 5.18 -4.25
CA LYS A 70 3.77 6.36 -4.54
C LYS A 70 2.29 5.98 -4.67
N LYS A 71 1.98 4.89 -5.40
CA LYS A 71 0.61 4.37 -5.55
C LYS A 71 0.00 3.97 -4.20
N VAL A 72 0.74 3.27 -3.35
CA VAL A 72 0.27 2.86 -2.01
C VAL A 72 0.01 4.07 -1.12
N ILE A 73 0.85 5.11 -1.19
CA ILE A 73 0.63 6.35 -0.44
C ILE A 73 -0.64 7.07 -0.93
N ALA A 74 -0.89 7.12 -2.23
CA ALA A 74 -2.11 7.69 -2.79
C ALA A 74 -3.35 6.92 -2.32
N ALA A 75 -3.35 5.60 -2.44
CA ALA A 75 -4.45 4.75 -1.97
C ALA A 75 -4.71 4.88 -0.46
N LEU A 76 -3.66 5.04 0.36
CA LEU A 76 -3.82 5.30 1.80
C LEU A 76 -4.47 6.66 2.09
N LYS A 77 -4.21 7.68 1.27
CA LYS A 77 -4.84 9.00 1.42
C LYS A 77 -6.31 9.01 1.02
N GLU A 78 -6.69 8.18 0.04
CA GLU A 78 -8.10 8.01 -0.36
C GLU A 78 -8.92 7.26 0.71
N LEU A 79 -8.26 6.52 1.60
CA LEU A 79 -8.86 5.83 2.75
C LEU A 79 -8.69 6.61 4.09
N GLN A 80 -8.34 7.89 4.02
CA GLN A 80 -8.31 8.81 5.17
C GLN A 80 -9.55 9.69 5.18
#